data_AF-A0A9P8BB80-F1
#
_entry.id   AF-A0A9P8BB80-F1
#
_cell.length_a   1.000
_cell.length_b   1.000
_cell.length_c   1.000
_cell.angle_alpha   90.00
_cell.angle_beta   90.00
_cell.angle_gamma   90.00
#
_symmetry.space_group_name_H-M   'P 1'
#
loop_
_entity.id
_entity.type
_entity.pdbx_description
1 polymer ?
#
loop_
_entity_poly.entity_id
_entity_poly.type
_entity_poly.pdbx_seq_one_letter_code
_entity_poly.pdbx_strand_id
1 'polypeptide(L)'
;MSYRPLRERSSSPINTKPTARYTRRGYLSFFLTAAASGIFFHLVFFGVGRSEYVQRQVPTALKDWMPPPIQYEPCPVKTYADDFATSSPPSPKDALVPKVDDQELLGVKEVGKIVSRTNGYLARDYSLGLGWNNMRYIIESALIQATLLNRTLVLPSFVYARSCEWDIHVCASFTTMVNRGDAIGWGEWRDLPMEKQMGWRVPMSMMLDLPHLRSKYNVLVLDEYLRYHGMDPGKEWSNGAWHRSDYLGKDMTIFVVRNTEYDPEGMVRVDDKKALFERMEGHGEHNHRKTRRAMPAIPGEGPLHDRLVSAIGNELVMDWYKAQGAVYSFVNDTWNAEEVEDVLWKNGWATLHTFAGALGMDYLKSVVEPIRQVTPISRISGWLDDYSHVTDDILVIEGEIHLNRKPGGMRFSTLKGRDDFARGAVWGLRPTQRVRDLAAKVHDRMKDKVGGRMWVAGHMRRGDFVTTGWAMESTIEAHFQRIKSRLGAGRLALATLHRDRNLRTYDVPDVVVDENQLLYDPPLDNDPFFLATDERSPEGLKYIKENGAILIDELITTEDRREFGWGIMLTDVLALVEQSVLARSYYFYAHAMSSVAGGAINLRAVRGADPRAALID
;
A
#
# COMPACT_ATOMS: atom_id res chain seq x y z
N MET A 1 -23.67 -63.58 4.69
CA MET A 1 -22.45 -62.93 5.20
C MET A 1 -22.39 -61.52 4.66
N SER A 2 -22.22 -60.56 5.56
CA SER A 2 -22.49 -59.13 5.40
C SER A 2 -21.44 -58.39 4.55
N TYR A 3 -21.91 -57.58 3.61
CA TYR A 3 -21.15 -56.58 2.85
C TYR A 3 -20.78 -55.41 3.78
N ARG A 4 -19.49 -55.07 3.87
CA ARG A 4 -19.00 -53.79 4.39
C ARG A 4 -18.40 -52.97 3.23
N PRO A 5 -18.83 -51.72 2.99
CA PRO A 5 -18.16 -50.85 2.04
C PRO A 5 -16.91 -50.23 2.67
N LEU A 6 -15.84 -50.17 1.88
CA LEU A 6 -14.61 -49.45 2.20
C LEU A 6 -14.91 -47.94 2.25
N ARG A 7 -14.66 -47.33 3.41
CA ARG A 7 -14.68 -45.88 3.59
C ARG A 7 -13.57 -45.24 2.75
N GLU A 8 -13.97 -44.37 1.82
CA GLU A 8 -13.08 -43.35 1.25
C GLU A 8 -12.52 -42.48 2.39
N ARG A 9 -11.21 -42.49 2.55
CA ARG A 9 -10.50 -41.51 3.37
C ARG A 9 -10.37 -40.23 2.54
N SER A 10 -11.11 -39.19 2.91
CA SER A 10 -10.85 -37.84 2.41
C SER A 10 -9.43 -37.43 2.80
N SER A 11 -8.56 -37.24 1.82
CA SER A 11 -7.24 -36.66 2.02
C SER A 11 -7.38 -35.22 2.51
N SER A 12 -6.99 -34.98 3.75
CA SER A 12 -6.78 -33.63 4.27
C SER A 12 -5.70 -32.91 3.43
N PRO A 13 -5.83 -31.61 3.14
CA PRO A 13 -4.83 -30.88 2.38
C PRO A 13 -3.50 -30.86 3.14
N ILE A 14 -2.44 -31.30 2.45
CA ILE A 14 -1.07 -31.25 2.94
C ILE A 14 -0.69 -29.78 3.12
N ASN A 15 -0.50 -29.38 4.37
CA ASN A 15 -0.06 -28.05 4.78
C ASN A 15 1.41 -27.86 4.39
N THR A 16 1.66 -27.42 3.16
CA THR A 16 3.00 -27.03 2.70
C THR A 16 3.28 -25.58 3.09
N LYS A 17 3.53 -25.32 4.39
CA LYS A 17 4.30 -24.13 4.78
C LYS A 17 5.79 -24.49 4.72
N PRO A 18 6.65 -23.64 4.12
CA PRO A 18 8.08 -23.76 4.32
C PRO A 18 8.39 -23.35 5.76
N THR A 19 8.60 -24.31 6.66
CA THR A 19 9.18 -24.04 7.97
C THR A 19 10.66 -23.71 7.79
N ALA A 20 10.97 -22.44 7.50
CA ALA A 20 12.29 -21.93 7.83
C ALA A 20 12.38 -21.89 9.36
N ARG A 21 13.10 -22.85 9.96
CA ARG A 21 13.47 -22.81 11.38
C ARG A 21 14.46 -21.65 11.59
N TYR A 22 13.95 -20.44 11.67
CA TYR A 22 14.71 -19.33 12.22
C TYR A 22 14.82 -19.52 13.73
N THR A 23 16.06 -19.53 14.24
CA THR A 23 16.31 -19.69 15.67
C THR A 23 15.78 -18.46 16.42
N ARG A 24 15.17 -18.69 17.59
CA ARG A 24 14.56 -17.66 18.46
C ARG A 24 15.47 -16.45 18.76
N ARG A 25 16.80 -16.62 18.62
CA ARG A 25 17.83 -15.58 18.76
C ARG A 25 17.86 -14.57 17.62
N GLY A 26 17.65 -15.00 16.37
CA GLY A 26 17.62 -14.11 15.21
C GLY A 26 16.41 -13.18 15.21
N TYR A 27 15.26 -13.70 15.66
CA TYR A 27 14.01 -12.94 15.79
C TYR A 27 14.18 -11.79 16.80
N LEU A 28 14.71 -12.08 17.99
CA LEU A 28 14.87 -11.04 19.02
C LEU A 28 15.83 -9.93 18.58
N SER A 29 16.93 -10.27 17.91
CA SER A 29 17.90 -9.28 17.41
C SER A 29 17.29 -8.40 16.32
N PHE A 30 16.60 -8.99 15.33
CA PHE A 30 15.99 -8.22 14.25
C PHE A 30 14.89 -7.28 14.77
N PHE A 31 14.00 -7.76 15.65
CA PHE A 31 12.91 -6.94 16.20
C PHE A 31 13.42 -5.87 17.17
N LEU A 32 14.45 -6.14 17.98
CA LEU A 32 15.07 -5.12 18.82
C LEU A 32 15.75 -4.05 17.97
N THR A 33 16.45 -4.43 16.90
CA THR A 33 17.06 -3.46 15.98
C THR A 33 15.99 -2.67 15.23
N ALA A 34 14.95 -3.31 14.70
CA ALA A 34 13.87 -2.62 13.97
C ALA A 34 13.05 -1.69 14.89
N ALA A 35 12.73 -2.11 16.12
CA ALA A 35 12.04 -1.28 17.10
C ALA A 35 12.93 -0.11 17.57
N ALA A 36 14.21 -0.35 17.86
CA ALA A 36 15.15 0.70 18.20
C ALA A 36 15.37 1.67 17.03
N SER A 37 15.41 1.18 15.80
CA SER A 37 15.52 2.00 14.58
C SER A 37 14.25 2.81 14.33
N GLY A 38 13.06 2.24 14.58
CA GLY A 38 11.78 2.94 14.48
C GLY A 38 11.60 4.01 15.57
N ILE A 39 12.04 3.74 16.80
CA ILE A 39 12.06 4.72 17.90
C ILE A 39 13.09 5.82 17.62
N PHE A 40 14.29 5.46 17.19
CA PHE A 40 15.32 6.42 16.77
C PHE A 40 14.85 7.25 15.57
N PHE A 41 14.17 6.65 14.61
CA PHE A 41 13.53 7.33 13.48
C PHE A 41 12.48 8.33 13.98
N HIS A 42 11.61 7.93 14.91
CA HIS A 42 10.60 8.84 15.45
C HIS A 42 11.24 10.02 16.20
N LEU A 43 12.29 9.77 16.98
CA LEU A 43 12.98 10.79 17.76
C LEU A 43 13.87 11.73 16.92
N VAL A 44 14.51 11.22 15.86
CA VAL A 44 15.37 12.03 14.99
C VAL A 44 14.55 12.82 13.99
N PHE A 45 13.55 12.22 13.33
CA PHE A 45 12.84 12.88 12.23
C PHE A 45 11.67 13.76 12.68
N PHE A 46 11.10 13.51 13.86
CA PHE A 46 10.05 14.38 14.43
C PHE A 46 10.53 15.21 15.63
N GLY A 47 11.73 14.93 16.16
CA GLY A 47 12.28 15.60 17.34
C GLY A 47 13.40 16.61 17.09
N VAL A 48 14.15 16.54 15.97
CA VAL A 48 15.40 17.30 15.81
C VAL A 48 15.51 17.96 14.43
N GLY A 49 15.35 19.29 14.41
CA GLY A 49 15.64 20.15 13.24
C GLY A 49 14.70 21.34 13.15
N ARG A 50 15.08 22.50 13.71
CA ARG A 50 14.31 23.75 13.55
C ARG A 50 15.21 24.95 13.28
N SER A 51 14.86 25.70 12.24
CA SER A 51 15.25 27.10 12.04
C SER A 51 14.03 27.97 12.35
N GLU A 52 14.24 29.11 13.05
CA GLU A 52 13.19 30.07 13.45
C GLU A 52 12.33 30.59 12.29
N TYR A 53 12.80 30.46 11.05
CA TYR A 53 12.11 30.94 9.86
C TYR A 53 10.83 30.13 9.56
N VAL A 54 10.81 28.83 9.88
CA VAL A 54 9.68 27.92 9.60
C VAL A 54 8.47 28.22 10.51
N GLN A 55 8.67 28.80 11.69
CA GLN A 55 7.57 29.06 12.63
C GLN A 55 6.62 30.19 12.20
N ARG A 56 7.03 31.06 11.27
CA ARG A 56 6.25 32.26 10.89
C ARG A 56 5.18 32.03 9.82
N GLN A 57 5.18 30.87 9.13
CA GLN A 57 4.23 30.61 8.03
C GLN A 57 3.36 29.35 8.21
N VAL A 58 3.47 28.65 9.34
CA VAL A 58 2.71 27.43 9.58
C VAL A 58 1.34 27.75 10.21
N PRO A 59 0.21 27.30 9.62
CA PRO A 59 -1.12 27.47 10.20
C PRO A 59 -1.21 26.87 11.61
N THR A 60 -2.03 27.49 12.46
CA THR A 60 -2.19 27.15 13.89
C THR A 60 -2.46 25.66 14.14
N ALA A 61 -3.12 24.96 13.21
CA ALA A 61 -3.42 23.53 13.31
C ALA A 61 -2.17 22.61 13.35
N LEU A 62 -1.02 23.03 12.80
CA LEU A 62 0.23 22.25 12.88
C LEU A 62 1.06 22.58 14.13
N LYS A 63 0.80 23.71 14.81
CA LYS A 63 1.54 24.12 16.00
C LYS A 63 1.23 23.21 17.19
N ASP A 64 0.01 22.68 17.25
CA ASP A 64 -0.47 21.78 18.30
C ASP A 64 0.11 20.36 18.19
N TRP A 65 0.82 20.06 17.10
CA TRP A 65 1.46 18.75 16.85
C TRP A 65 2.89 18.66 17.40
N MET A 66 3.34 19.69 18.11
CA MET A 66 4.74 19.82 18.52
C MET A 66 4.90 19.96 20.04
N PRO A 67 5.84 19.23 20.67
CA PRO A 67 6.15 19.40 22.09
C PRO A 67 6.71 20.82 22.38
N PRO A 68 6.60 21.31 23.64
CA PRO A 68 7.01 22.66 24.01
C PRO A 68 8.52 22.88 23.82
N PRO A 69 8.95 24.10 23.48
CA PRO A 69 10.34 24.39 23.15
C PRO A 69 11.26 24.28 24.38
N ILE A 70 12.42 23.65 24.20
CA ILE A 70 13.57 23.76 25.10
C ILE A 70 14.46 24.91 24.57
N GLN A 71 14.75 25.90 25.41
CA GLN A 71 15.59 27.05 25.06
C GLN A 71 17.08 26.67 24.98
N TYR A 72 17.75 27.05 23.89
CA TYR A 72 19.21 27.07 23.79
C TYR A 72 19.67 28.35 23.10
N GLU A 73 20.85 28.85 23.49
CA GLU A 73 21.49 30.05 22.95
C GLU A 73 22.00 29.84 21.51
N PRO A 74 21.86 30.84 20.63
CA PRO A 74 22.23 30.71 19.21
C PRO A 74 23.74 30.77 18.98
N CYS A 75 24.26 29.83 18.18
CA CYS A 75 25.59 29.94 17.57
C CYS A 75 25.56 30.91 16.36
N PRO A 76 26.63 31.70 16.14
CA PRO A 76 26.68 32.67 15.07
C PRO A 76 26.94 31.99 13.71
N VAL A 77 26.03 32.19 12.75
CA VAL A 77 26.19 31.79 11.35
C VAL A 77 26.99 32.86 10.61
N LYS A 78 28.09 32.47 9.96
CA LYS A 78 28.79 33.32 8.98
C LYS A 78 28.03 33.27 7.65
N THR A 79 27.53 34.41 7.20
CA THR A 79 26.98 34.59 5.86
C THR A 79 28.11 34.73 4.85
N TYR A 80 28.24 33.76 3.95
CA TYR A 80 28.94 33.95 2.68
C TYR A 80 27.89 34.33 1.63
N ALA A 81 27.72 35.64 1.43
CA ALA A 81 27.06 36.19 0.27
C ALA A 81 28.08 37.14 -0.35
N ASP A 82 28.64 36.74 -1.49
CA ASP A 82 29.01 37.57 -2.63
C ASP A 82 29.69 36.68 -3.68
N ASP A 83 29.51 37.03 -4.94
CA ASP A 83 29.98 36.35 -6.16
C ASP A 83 29.15 35.18 -6.74
N PHE A 84 27.90 35.46 -7.13
CA PHE A 84 27.38 34.91 -8.40
C PHE A 84 26.64 36.00 -9.19
N ALA A 85 27.20 36.28 -10.36
CA ALA A 85 26.74 37.31 -11.29
C ALA A 85 25.32 37.03 -11.82
N THR A 86 24.60 38.13 -11.95
CA THR A 86 23.24 38.30 -12.45
C THR A 86 23.10 37.85 -13.92
N SER A 87 22.66 36.61 -14.13
CA SER A 87 21.80 36.29 -15.29
C SER A 87 20.38 36.17 -14.78
N SER A 88 19.48 37.01 -15.28
CA SER A 88 18.06 36.91 -14.94
C SER A 88 17.54 35.58 -15.49
N PRO A 89 16.89 34.72 -14.67
CA PRO A 89 16.26 33.52 -15.21
C PRO A 89 15.23 33.93 -16.28
N PRO A 90 15.11 33.17 -17.38
CA PRO A 90 14.12 33.47 -18.40
C PRO A 90 12.72 33.53 -17.78
N SER A 91 11.94 34.52 -18.20
CA SER A 91 10.54 34.71 -17.79
C SER A 91 9.76 33.39 -18.01
N PRO A 92 9.00 32.87 -17.02
CA PRO A 92 8.27 31.60 -17.10
C PRO A 92 7.18 31.50 -18.19
N LYS A 93 7.02 32.51 -19.05
CA LYS A 93 5.91 32.60 -19.99
C LYS A 93 6.06 31.72 -21.25
N ASP A 94 7.25 31.20 -21.52
CA ASP A 94 7.53 30.37 -22.70
C ASP A 94 7.98 28.94 -22.37
N ALA A 95 7.90 28.52 -21.10
CA ALA A 95 8.01 27.11 -20.79
C ALA A 95 6.78 26.43 -21.41
N LEU A 96 7.02 25.63 -22.46
CA LEU A 96 6.08 24.65 -22.99
C LEU A 96 5.80 23.64 -21.87
N VAL A 97 5.04 24.04 -20.85
CA VAL A 97 4.39 23.10 -19.94
C VAL A 97 3.55 22.24 -20.86
N PRO A 98 3.88 20.95 -21.05
CA PRO A 98 3.06 20.07 -21.85
C PRO A 98 1.67 20.18 -21.25
N LYS A 99 0.69 20.65 -22.03
CA LYS A 99 -0.71 20.62 -21.59
C LYS A 99 -0.95 19.17 -21.19
N VAL A 100 -1.15 18.95 -19.89
CA VAL A 100 -1.77 17.72 -19.41
C VAL A 100 -3.00 17.56 -20.30
N ASP A 101 -3.16 16.38 -20.90
CA ASP A 101 -4.24 16.17 -21.84
C ASP A 101 -5.56 16.41 -21.09
N ASP A 102 -6.12 17.62 -21.26
CA ASP A 102 -7.34 18.07 -20.58
C ASP A 102 -8.52 17.13 -20.87
N GLN A 103 -8.36 16.21 -21.83
CA GLN A 103 -9.28 15.13 -22.17
C GLN A 103 -9.56 14.16 -21.03
N GLU A 104 -8.67 14.03 -20.02
CA GLU A 104 -8.91 13.12 -18.89
C GLU A 104 -9.65 13.78 -17.70
N LEU A 105 -9.78 15.11 -17.70
CA LEU A 105 -10.56 15.83 -16.71
C LEU A 105 -12.04 15.83 -17.09
N LEU A 106 -12.89 15.56 -16.11
CA LEU A 106 -14.34 15.60 -16.29
C LEU A 106 -14.83 17.03 -16.50
N GLY A 107 -15.77 17.19 -17.42
CA GLY A 107 -16.51 18.44 -17.54
C GLY A 107 -17.43 18.65 -16.32
N VAL A 108 -17.78 19.91 -16.02
CA VAL A 108 -18.66 20.29 -14.89
C VAL A 108 -19.96 19.46 -14.86
N LYS A 109 -20.55 19.18 -16.03
CA LYS A 109 -21.79 18.37 -16.14
C LYS A 109 -21.57 16.91 -15.73
N GLU A 110 -20.41 16.34 -16.00
CA GLU A 110 -20.08 14.96 -15.66
C GLU A 110 -19.75 14.83 -14.17
N VAL A 111 -19.01 15.81 -13.63
CA VAL A 111 -18.81 15.94 -12.18
C VAL A 111 -20.16 16.00 -11.45
N GLY A 112 -21.08 16.85 -11.92
CA GLY A 112 -22.43 16.94 -11.34
C GLY A 112 -23.19 15.61 -11.35
N LYS A 113 -23.04 14.78 -12.39
CA LYS A 113 -23.66 13.45 -12.44
C LYS A 113 -23.11 12.51 -11.37
N ILE A 114 -21.79 12.52 -11.13
CA ILE A 114 -21.16 11.70 -10.09
C ILE A 114 -21.64 12.16 -8.71
N VAL A 115 -21.52 13.46 -8.43
CA VAL A 115 -21.83 14.05 -7.13
C VAL A 115 -23.30 13.83 -6.75
N SER A 116 -24.23 13.98 -7.72
CA SER A 116 -25.68 13.82 -7.50
C SER A 116 -26.13 12.43 -7.01
N ARG A 117 -25.25 11.42 -7.06
CA ARG A 117 -25.54 10.04 -6.64
C ARG A 117 -24.99 9.70 -5.25
N THR A 118 -24.34 10.66 -4.60
CA THR A 118 -23.59 10.46 -3.35
C THR A 118 -24.03 11.41 -2.25
N ASN A 119 -23.69 11.08 -1.01
CA ASN A 119 -24.01 11.84 0.20
C ASN A 119 -22.92 12.87 0.52
N GLY A 120 -22.50 13.64 -0.49
CA GLY A 120 -21.40 14.61 -0.37
C GLY A 120 -20.02 14.02 -0.67
N TYR A 121 -18.98 14.66 -0.16
CA TYR A 121 -17.58 14.37 -0.45
C TYR A 121 -16.88 13.69 0.72
N LEU A 122 -15.92 12.81 0.39
CA LEU A 122 -14.87 12.38 1.31
C LEU A 122 -13.55 12.96 0.81
N ALA A 123 -12.82 13.64 1.69
CA ALA A 123 -11.45 14.06 1.46
C ALA A 123 -10.56 13.66 2.64
N ARG A 124 -9.25 13.83 2.47
CA ARG A 124 -8.29 13.60 3.54
C ARG A 124 -7.04 14.42 3.32
N ASP A 125 -6.22 14.48 4.36
CA ASP A 125 -4.83 14.92 4.21
C ASP A 125 -4.01 13.79 3.57
N TYR A 126 -3.46 14.07 2.39
CA TYR A 126 -2.65 13.15 1.61
C TYR A 126 -1.17 13.45 1.80
N SER A 127 -0.38 12.42 2.11
CA SER A 127 1.07 12.59 2.30
C SER A 127 1.84 12.51 0.99
N LEU A 128 1.74 13.56 0.18
CA LEU A 128 2.38 13.62 -1.15
C LEU A 128 3.90 13.53 -1.12
N GLY A 129 4.54 13.67 0.04
CA GLY A 129 5.97 13.45 0.24
C GLY A 129 6.40 11.98 0.20
N LEU A 130 5.45 11.04 0.29
CA LEU A 130 5.72 9.61 0.23
C LEU A 130 5.84 9.12 -1.22
N GLY A 131 6.59 8.02 -1.40
CA GLY A 131 6.66 7.36 -2.71
C GLY A 131 5.30 6.81 -3.17
N TRP A 132 5.16 6.62 -4.49
CA TRP A 132 3.88 6.29 -5.12
C TRP A 132 3.12 5.11 -4.47
N ASN A 133 3.80 4.03 -4.10
CA ASN A 133 3.09 2.86 -3.54
C ASN A 133 2.45 3.16 -2.19
N ASN A 134 3.07 3.99 -1.36
CA ASN A 134 2.43 4.41 -0.10
C ASN A 134 1.22 5.30 -0.40
N MET A 135 1.33 6.19 -1.39
CA MET A 135 0.21 6.99 -1.87
C MET A 135 -0.92 6.12 -2.44
N ARG A 136 -0.61 5.06 -3.18
CA ARG A 136 -1.59 4.08 -3.64
C ARG A 136 -2.36 3.45 -2.47
N TYR A 137 -1.67 3.02 -1.40
CA TYR A 137 -2.33 2.43 -0.23
C TYR A 137 -3.20 3.42 0.55
N ILE A 138 -2.78 4.68 0.60
CA ILE A 138 -3.58 5.80 1.12
C ILE A 138 -4.87 5.95 0.31
N ILE A 139 -4.78 5.90 -1.02
CA ILE A 139 -5.92 5.98 -1.94
C ILE A 139 -6.82 4.75 -1.81
N GLU A 140 -6.27 3.54 -1.70
CA GLU A 140 -7.02 2.31 -1.47
C GLU A 140 -7.89 2.40 -0.21
N SER A 141 -7.31 2.92 0.88
CA SER A 141 -8.02 3.13 2.15
C SER A 141 -9.11 4.19 2.03
N ALA A 142 -8.81 5.32 1.38
CA ALA A 142 -9.78 6.39 1.14
C ALA A 142 -10.95 5.94 0.24
N LEU A 143 -10.68 5.08 -0.73
CA LEU A 143 -11.68 4.55 -1.65
C LEU A 143 -12.70 3.68 -0.94
N ILE A 144 -12.26 2.76 -0.07
CA ILE A 144 -13.19 1.93 0.69
C ILE A 144 -13.96 2.76 1.72
N GLN A 145 -13.32 3.71 2.39
CA GLN A 145 -13.98 4.63 3.33
C GLN A 145 -15.09 5.45 2.65
N ALA A 146 -14.83 5.98 1.45
CA ALA A 146 -15.81 6.74 0.66
C ALA A 146 -16.96 5.85 0.20
N THR A 147 -16.64 4.63 -0.26
CA THR A 147 -17.63 3.65 -0.72
C THR A 147 -18.58 3.25 0.39
N LEU A 148 -18.07 2.96 1.59
CA LEU A 148 -18.88 2.60 2.75
C LEU A 148 -19.87 3.72 3.14
N LEU A 149 -19.45 4.98 3.05
CA LEU A 149 -20.30 6.13 3.38
C LEU A 149 -21.16 6.64 2.21
N ASN A 150 -21.07 6.00 1.03
CA ASN A 150 -21.64 6.48 -0.23
C ASN A 150 -21.28 7.96 -0.53
N ARG A 151 -20.01 8.33 -0.34
CA ARG A 151 -19.48 9.67 -0.61
C ARG A 151 -18.61 9.68 -1.87
N THR A 152 -18.55 10.82 -2.56
CA THR A 152 -17.61 11.02 -3.67
C THR A 152 -16.21 11.27 -3.12
N LEU A 153 -15.25 10.40 -3.42
CA LEU A 153 -13.86 10.58 -3.00
C LEU A 153 -13.19 11.68 -3.82
N VAL A 154 -12.53 12.63 -3.15
CA VAL A 154 -11.69 13.64 -3.80
C VAL A 154 -10.22 13.26 -3.61
N LEU A 155 -9.56 12.94 -4.73
CA LEU A 155 -8.13 12.65 -4.82
C LEU A 155 -7.33 13.94 -5.07
N PRO A 156 -6.05 14.00 -4.69
CA PRO A 156 -5.19 15.09 -5.14
C PRO A 156 -5.02 15.01 -6.67
N SER A 157 -4.89 16.15 -7.34
CA SER A 157 -4.75 16.19 -8.81
C SER A 157 -3.35 15.76 -9.25
N PHE A 158 -2.40 15.69 -8.32
CA PHE A 158 -1.03 15.31 -8.57
C PHE A 158 -0.40 14.59 -7.37
N VAL A 159 0.73 13.95 -7.62
CA VAL A 159 1.68 13.45 -6.61
C VAL A 159 3.08 13.96 -6.96
N TYR A 160 4.08 13.69 -6.12
CA TYR A 160 5.47 13.98 -6.47
C TYR A 160 6.25 12.71 -6.82
N ALA A 161 6.93 12.73 -7.96
CA ALA A 161 8.03 11.80 -8.21
C ALA A 161 9.27 12.28 -7.45
N ARG A 162 10.00 11.34 -6.87
CA ARG A 162 11.14 11.62 -5.99
C ARG A 162 12.45 11.79 -6.74
N SER A 163 12.53 11.29 -7.96
CA SER A 163 13.77 11.30 -8.76
C SER A 163 13.45 11.32 -10.26
N CYS A 164 14.45 11.68 -11.04
CA CYS A 164 14.47 11.64 -12.50
C CYS A 164 15.60 10.71 -12.95
N GLU A 165 15.40 9.99 -14.05
CA GLU A 165 16.43 9.14 -14.67
C GLU A 165 17.49 9.94 -15.44
N TRP A 166 17.19 11.19 -15.75
CA TRP A 166 18.06 12.11 -16.48
C TRP A 166 18.48 13.29 -15.60
N ASP A 167 19.33 14.14 -16.16
CA ASP A 167 19.72 15.39 -15.51
C ASP A 167 18.48 16.20 -15.08
N ILE A 168 18.56 16.84 -13.91
CA ILE A 168 17.44 17.54 -13.30
C ILE A 168 16.83 18.61 -14.21
N HIS A 169 17.66 19.27 -15.03
CA HIS A 169 17.22 20.31 -15.95
C HIS A 169 16.41 19.73 -17.12
N VAL A 170 16.69 18.49 -17.52
CA VAL A 170 15.93 17.81 -18.56
C VAL A 170 14.52 17.53 -18.04
N CYS A 171 14.36 16.91 -16.87
CA CYS A 171 13.02 16.66 -16.33
C CYS A 171 12.26 17.96 -16.00
N ALA A 172 12.95 18.99 -15.53
CA ALA A 172 12.34 20.30 -15.25
C ALA A 172 11.78 20.99 -16.52
N SER A 173 12.24 20.61 -17.72
CA SER A 173 11.68 21.14 -18.97
C SER A 173 10.31 20.55 -19.35
N PHE A 174 9.92 19.40 -18.74
CA PHE A 174 8.66 18.72 -19.05
C PHE A 174 7.63 18.79 -17.93
N THR A 175 8.06 19.00 -16.68
CA THR A 175 7.13 19.12 -15.57
C THR A 175 7.67 20.02 -14.47
N THR A 176 6.77 20.54 -13.63
CA THR A 176 7.09 21.42 -12.51
C THR A 176 8.01 20.71 -11.53
N MET A 177 9.26 21.17 -11.49
CA MET A 177 10.24 20.79 -10.49
C MET A 177 10.02 21.65 -9.24
N VAL A 178 10.03 21.02 -8.06
CA VAL A 178 9.82 21.68 -6.77
C VAL A 178 10.87 21.25 -5.77
N ASN A 179 11.22 22.12 -4.82
CA ASN A 179 11.90 21.67 -3.62
C ASN A 179 10.88 20.86 -2.78
N ARG A 180 11.15 19.57 -2.53
CA ARG A 180 10.21 18.69 -1.83
C ARG A 180 9.94 19.17 -0.40
N GLY A 181 10.99 19.66 0.27
CA GLY A 181 10.86 20.15 1.64
C GLY A 181 9.96 21.36 1.73
N ASP A 182 10.08 22.29 0.78
CA ASP A 182 9.22 23.49 0.76
C ASP A 182 7.80 23.16 0.26
N ALA A 183 7.67 22.31 -0.76
CA ALA A 183 6.38 21.93 -1.32
C ALA A 183 5.50 21.18 -0.32
N ILE A 184 6.10 20.26 0.45
CA ILE A 184 5.39 19.45 1.45
C ILE A 184 5.36 20.13 2.82
N GLY A 185 6.33 21.01 3.10
CA GLY A 185 6.53 21.63 4.42
C GLY A 185 7.37 20.78 5.37
N TRP A 186 8.22 19.89 4.86
CA TRP A 186 9.08 18.98 5.65
C TRP A 186 10.55 19.41 5.59
N GLY A 187 11.25 19.39 6.73
CA GLY A 187 12.67 19.78 6.81
C GLY A 187 13.65 18.69 6.34
N GLU A 188 13.18 17.47 6.09
CA GLU A 188 14.00 16.25 5.95
C GLU A 188 15.12 16.36 4.89
N TRP A 189 14.86 17.06 3.79
CA TRP A 189 15.80 17.11 2.66
C TRP A 189 16.61 18.41 2.58
N ARG A 190 16.42 19.37 3.50
CA ARG A 190 17.04 20.70 3.39
C ARG A 190 18.56 20.67 3.38
N ASP A 191 19.16 19.68 4.04
CA ASP A 191 20.62 19.54 4.16
C ASP A 191 21.24 18.63 3.09
N LEU A 192 20.43 18.08 2.18
CA LEU A 192 20.92 17.24 1.08
C LEU A 192 21.39 18.09 -0.11
N PRO A 193 22.23 17.57 -1.02
CA PRO A 193 22.49 18.21 -2.31
C PRO A 193 21.19 18.52 -3.07
N MET A 194 21.18 19.60 -3.87
CA MET A 194 20.00 20.10 -4.57
C MET A 194 19.25 18.99 -5.33
N GLU A 195 19.98 18.12 -6.01
CA GLU A 195 19.45 17.00 -6.81
C GLU A 195 18.62 16.02 -5.96
N LYS A 196 18.95 15.91 -4.67
CA LYS A 196 18.23 15.12 -3.69
C LYS A 196 17.18 15.93 -2.92
N GLN A 197 17.11 17.25 -3.09
CA GLN A 197 16.00 18.05 -2.56
C GLN A 197 14.83 18.15 -3.53
N MET A 198 15.13 18.09 -4.83
CA MET A 198 14.13 18.30 -5.87
C MET A 198 13.17 17.11 -6.01
N GLY A 199 11.95 17.41 -6.41
CA GLY A 199 10.91 16.47 -6.81
C GLY A 199 10.12 17.04 -7.99
N TRP A 200 9.29 16.23 -8.61
CA TRP A 200 8.56 16.59 -9.82
C TRP A 200 7.08 16.35 -9.65
N ARG A 201 6.26 17.37 -9.92
CA ARG A 201 4.80 17.26 -9.87
C ARG A 201 4.33 16.33 -10.99
N VAL A 202 3.62 15.26 -10.66
CA VAL A 202 3.11 14.28 -11.62
C VAL A 202 1.59 14.27 -11.55
N PRO A 203 0.88 14.53 -12.66
CA PRO A 203 -0.57 14.43 -12.69
C PRO A 203 -1.04 13.05 -12.25
N MET A 204 -2.10 13.00 -11.44
CA MET A 204 -2.65 11.74 -10.93
C MET A 204 -3.03 10.78 -12.06
N SER A 205 -3.48 11.32 -13.20
CA SER A 205 -3.87 10.54 -14.37
C SER A 205 -2.71 9.83 -15.09
N MET A 206 -1.46 10.22 -14.81
CA MET A 206 -0.29 9.45 -15.26
C MET A 206 -0.01 8.24 -14.37
N MET A 207 -0.47 8.28 -13.12
CA MET A 207 -0.24 7.23 -12.13
C MET A 207 -1.38 6.21 -12.08
N LEU A 208 -2.61 6.69 -12.27
CA LEU A 208 -3.84 5.88 -12.22
C LEU A 208 -4.67 6.03 -13.49
N ASP A 209 -5.28 4.92 -13.91
CA ASP A 209 -6.32 4.90 -14.92
C ASP A 209 -7.63 5.46 -14.34
N LEU A 210 -7.74 6.80 -14.31
CA LEU A 210 -8.92 7.50 -13.75
C LEU A 210 -10.23 7.14 -14.47
N PRO A 211 -10.30 7.03 -15.81
CA PRO A 211 -11.52 6.59 -16.48
C PRO A 211 -12.01 5.22 -15.99
N HIS A 212 -11.10 4.26 -15.85
CA HIS A 212 -11.46 2.95 -15.30
C HIS A 212 -11.90 3.03 -13.84
N LEU A 213 -11.19 3.79 -13.01
CA LEU A 213 -11.56 3.96 -11.60
C LEU A 213 -12.98 4.56 -11.47
N ARG A 214 -13.29 5.58 -12.26
CA ARG A 214 -14.60 6.26 -12.31
C ARG A 214 -15.73 5.38 -12.84
N SER A 215 -15.41 4.37 -13.65
CA SER A 215 -16.42 3.39 -14.10
C SER A 215 -16.95 2.51 -12.97
N LYS A 216 -16.22 2.44 -11.84
CA LYS A 216 -16.54 1.57 -10.69
C LYS A 216 -16.85 2.36 -9.41
N TYR A 217 -16.28 3.56 -9.26
CA TYR A 217 -16.33 4.34 -8.03
C TYR A 217 -16.64 5.81 -8.31
N ASN A 218 -17.24 6.47 -7.32
CA ASN A 218 -17.48 7.92 -7.36
C ASN A 218 -16.21 8.65 -6.93
N VAL A 219 -15.38 9.04 -7.90
CA VAL A 219 -14.07 9.65 -7.65
C VAL A 219 -13.88 10.88 -8.53
N LEU A 220 -13.38 11.94 -7.92
CA LEU A 220 -12.92 13.17 -8.56
C LEU A 220 -11.46 13.44 -8.20
N VAL A 221 -10.78 14.25 -9.01
CA VAL A 221 -9.56 14.92 -8.56
C VAL A 221 -9.90 16.31 -8.00
N LEU A 222 -9.03 16.87 -7.17
CA LEU A 222 -9.26 18.14 -6.48
C LEU A 222 -9.45 19.30 -7.46
N ASP A 223 -8.74 19.31 -8.60
CA ASP A 223 -8.94 20.26 -9.69
C ASP A 223 -10.41 20.26 -10.16
N GLU A 224 -10.99 19.08 -10.40
CA GLU A 224 -12.39 18.94 -10.85
C GLU A 224 -13.37 19.42 -9.79
N TYR A 225 -13.10 19.10 -8.52
CA TYR A 225 -13.87 19.60 -7.39
C TYR A 225 -13.85 21.13 -7.33
N LEU A 226 -12.66 21.75 -7.45
CA LEU A 226 -12.51 23.21 -7.43
C LEU A 226 -13.27 23.86 -8.59
N ARG A 227 -13.10 23.37 -9.83
CA ARG A 227 -13.84 23.89 -11.00
C ARG A 227 -15.35 23.76 -10.84
N TYR A 228 -15.82 22.60 -10.35
CA TYR A 228 -17.25 22.35 -10.17
C TYR A 228 -17.91 23.34 -9.21
N HIS A 229 -17.17 23.77 -8.17
CA HIS A 229 -17.62 24.75 -7.19
C HIS A 229 -17.23 26.20 -7.53
N GLY A 230 -16.81 26.46 -8.78
CA GLY A 230 -16.44 27.81 -9.25
C GLY A 230 -15.19 28.39 -8.59
N MET A 231 -14.33 27.54 -8.03
CA MET A 231 -13.04 27.90 -7.44
C MET A 231 -11.92 27.76 -8.47
N ASP A 232 -10.85 28.55 -8.31
CA ASP A 232 -9.65 28.46 -9.13
C ASP A 232 -8.87 27.18 -8.81
N PRO A 233 -8.63 26.28 -9.79
CA PRO A 233 -7.82 25.07 -9.60
C PRO A 233 -6.39 25.35 -9.15
N GLY A 234 -5.85 26.55 -9.46
CA GLY A 234 -4.55 27.00 -8.97
C GLY A 234 -4.45 27.13 -7.45
N LYS A 235 -5.58 27.05 -6.73
CA LYS A 235 -5.62 27.03 -5.26
C LYS A 235 -5.18 25.69 -4.65
N GLU A 236 -5.04 24.62 -5.44
CA GLU A 236 -4.58 23.35 -4.90
C GLU A 236 -3.17 23.49 -4.30
N TRP A 237 -3.10 23.39 -2.98
CA TRP A 237 -1.90 23.44 -2.17
C TRP A 237 -0.96 22.28 -2.47
N SER A 238 0.33 22.58 -2.43
CA SER A 238 1.41 21.68 -2.80
C SER A 238 1.64 20.52 -1.82
N ASN A 239 1.10 20.58 -0.60
CA ASN A 239 1.39 19.64 0.49
C ASN A 239 0.41 18.45 0.56
N GLY A 240 -0.68 18.48 -0.22
CA GLY A 240 -1.73 17.46 -0.23
C GLY A 240 -2.72 17.52 0.94
N ALA A 241 -2.61 18.52 1.82
CA ALA A 241 -3.59 18.73 2.86
C ALA A 241 -4.91 19.26 2.25
N TRP A 242 -6.03 18.88 2.84
CA TRP A 242 -7.30 19.51 2.53
C TRP A 242 -7.36 20.87 3.24
N HIS A 243 -7.24 21.99 2.54
CA HIS A 243 -7.30 23.29 3.20
C HIS A 243 -8.74 23.63 3.56
N ARG A 244 -9.05 23.52 4.86
CA ARG A 244 -10.42 23.59 5.43
C ARG A 244 -11.17 24.86 5.03
N SER A 245 -10.48 26.00 4.93
CA SER A 245 -11.06 27.27 4.47
C SER A 245 -11.05 27.43 2.95
N ASP A 246 -9.97 26.99 2.30
CA ASP A 246 -9.69 27.38 0.91
C ASP A 246 -10.45 26.50 -0.08
N TYR A 247 -10.82 25.29 0.34
CA TYR A 247 -11.58 24.32 -0.45
C TYR A 247 -13.04 24.20 -0.02
N LEU A 248 -13.50 25.06 0.89
CA LEU A 248 -14.89 25.10 1.29
C LEU A 248 -15.68 25.91 0.25
N GLY A 249 -16.52 25.22 -0.52
CA GLY A 249 -17.43 25.89 -1.46
C GLY A 249 -18.42 26.80 -0.73
N LYS A 250 -19.06 27.68 -1.49
CA LYS A 250 -20.05 28.60 -0.94
C LYS A 250 -21.20 27.81 -0.32
N ASP A 251 -21.58 28.15 0.91
CA ASP A 251 -22.69 27.55 1.66
C ASP A 251 -22.51 26.06 2.00
N MET A 252 -21.30 25.49 1.87
CA MET A 252 -21.01 24.11 2.24
C MET A 252 -20.61 23.97 3.72
N THR A 253 -20.89 22.81 4.32
CA THR A 253 -20.41 22.45 5.66
C THR A 253 -19.30 21.40 5.63
N ILE A 254 -18.54 21.32 6.72
CA ILE A 254 -17.38 20.43 6.83
C ILE A 254 -17.37 19.75 8.20
N PHE A 255 -17.20 18.44 8.18
CA PHE A 255 -16.93 17.61 9.34
C PHE A 255 -15.49 17.08 9.27
N VAL A 256 -14.71 17.28 10.34
CA VAL A 256 -13.32 16.82 10.41
C VAL A 256 -13.22 15.63 11.37
N VAL A 257 -12.82 14.48 10.84
CA VAL A 257 -12.45 13.31 11.63
C VAL A 257 -11.01 13.50 12.09
N ARG A 258 -10.83 13.79 13.39
CA ARG A 258 -9.49 13.95 13.96
C ARG A 258 -8.75 12.62 14.00
N ASN A 259 -7.42 12.64 13.94
CA ASN A 259 -6.62 11.40 13.94
C ASN A 259 -6.89 10.53 15.18
N THR A 260 -7.05 11.16 16.35
CA THR A 260 -7.40 10.50 17.62
C THR A 260 -8.81 9.93 17.66
N GLU A 261 -9.72 10.41 16.80
CA GLU A 261 -11.08 9.89 16.64
C GLU A 261 -11.12 8.78 15.59
N TYR A 262 -10.27 8.86 14.57
CA TYR A 262 -10.14 7.82 13.56
C TYR A 262 -9.70 6.49 14.20
N ASP A 263 -8.67 6.53 15.05
CA ASP A 263 -8.24 5.39 15.87
C ASP A 263 -8.17 5.77 17.36
N PRO A 264 -9.30 5.67 18.06
CA PRO A 264 -9.31 5.87 19.50
C PRO A 264 -8.39 4.87 20.18
N GLU A 265 -7.70 5.30 21.24
CA GLU A 265 -6.80 4.44 22.00
C GLU A 265 -7.56 3.21 22.53
N GLY A 266 -6.94 2.02 22.39
CA GLY A 266 -7.55 0.77 22.84
C GLY A 266 -8.60 0.19 21.89
N MET A 267 -8.93 0.87 20.80
CA MET A 267 -9.96 0.43 19.84
C MET A 267 -9.36 -0.15 18.56
N VAL A 268 -10.10 -1.06 17.96
CA VAL A 268 -9.85 -1.70 16.67
C VAL A 268 -10.87 -1.18 15.68
N ARG A 269 -10.39 -0.42 14.70
CA ARG A 269 -11.21 0.08 13.59
C ARG A 269 -11.62 -1.05 12.64
N VAL A 270 -12.93 -1.15 12.39
CA VAL A 270 -13.53 -2.05 11.39
C VAL A 270 -14.39 -1.26 10.39
N ASP A 271 -14.80 -1.90 9.29
CA ASP A 271 -15.69 -1.35 8.28
C ASP A 271 -17.11 -1.07 8.79
N ASP A 272 -17.81 -2.11 9.27
CA ASP A 272 -19.21 -2.07 9.68
C ASP A 272 -19.41 -3.00 10.88
N LYS A 273 -19.49 -2.38 12.07
CA LYS A 273 -19.67 -3.12 13.32
C LYS A 273 -21.07 -3.74 13.38
N LYS A 274 -22.09 -3.12 12.78
CA LYS A 274 -23.46 -3.67 12.74
C LYS A 274 -23.53 -4.98 11.96
N ALA A 275 -22.84 -5.08 10.82
CA ALA A 275 -22.78 -6.31 10.02
C ALA A 275 -22.21 -7.51 10.82
N LEU A 276 -21.31 -7.25 11.76
CA LEU A 276 -20.80 -8.27 12.70
C LEU A 276 -21.94 -8.86 13.56
N PHE A 277 -22.83 -8.02 14.07
CA PHE A 277 -23.96 -8.45 14.92
C PHE A 277 -25.04 -9.16 14.10
N GLU A 278 -25.39 -8.64 12.92
CA GLU A 278 -26.44 -9.23 12.06
C GLU A 278 -26.10 -10.65 11.60
N ARG A 279 -24.83 -10.91 11.23
CA ARG A 279 -24.37 -12.26 10.86
C ARG A 279 -24.63 -13.28 11.97
N MET A 280 -24.44 -12.88 13.21
CA MET A 280 -24.52 -13.79 14.35
C MET A 280 -25.95 -14.01 14.84
N GLU A 281 -26.83 -13.04 14.65
CA GLU A 281 -28.28 -13.25 14.86
C GLU A 281 -28.85 -14.26 13.86
N GLY A 282 -28.40 -14.22 12.60
CA GLY A 282 -28.85 -15.14 11.54
C GLY A 282 -28.44 -16.60 11.74
N HIS A 283 -27.34 -16.89 12.44
CA HIS A 283 -26.94 -18.27 12.76
C HIS A 283 -27.82 -18.93 13.84
N GLY A 284 -28.67 -18.17 14.55
CA GLY A 284 -29.56 -18.68 15.59
C GLY A 284 -30.89 -19.29 15.09
N GLU A 285 -31.18 -19.23 13.78
CA GLU A 285 -32.55 -19.43 13.30
C GLU A 285 -32.98 -20.88 13.00
N HIS A 286 -32.08 -21.86 13.08
CA HIS A 286 -32.45 -23.24 12.70
C HIS A 286 -32.96 -24.16 13.82
N ASN A 287 -33.10 -23.71 15.08
CA ASN A 287 -33.74 -24.60 16.08
C ASN A 287 -34.44 -24.00 17.31
N HIS A 288 -34.63 -22.68 17.46
CA HIS A 288 -35.29 -22.14 18.66
C HIS A 288 -36.50 -21.24 18.38
N ARG A 289 -37.65 -21.91 18.31
CA ARG A 289 -38.98 -21.50 18.80
C ARG A 289 -38.99 -20.17 19.58
N LYS A 290 -39.31 -19.07 18.89
CA LYS A 290 -39.99 -17.83 19.34
C LYS A 290 -39.88 -17.45 20.84
N THR A 291 -38.69 -17.46 21.44
CA THR A 291 -38.44 -16.66 22.64
C THR A 291 -37.57 -15.50 22.25
N ARG A 292 -38.21 -14.33 22.26
CA ARG A 292 -37.67 -12.99 22.12
C ARG A 292 -36.74 -12.66 23.30
N ARG A 293 -35.71 -13.48 23.52
CA ARG A 293 -34.79 -13.41 24.66
C ARG A 293 -33.49 -12.79 24.22
N ALA A 294 -33.31 -11.56 24.72
CA ALA A 294 -32.10 -10.91 25.19
C ALA A 294 -30.82 -11.08 24.34
N MET A 295 -30.20 -9.95 24.01
CA MET A 295 -28.76 -9.89 23.73
C MET A 295 -28.01 -10.85 24.67
N PRO A 296 -26.96 -11.56 24.20
CA PRO A 296 -26.18 -12.47 25.01
C PRO A 296 -25.86 -11.83 26.36
N ALA A 297 -25.96 -12.63 27.43
CA ALA A 297 -25.53 -12.23 28.76
C ALA A 297 -24.17 -11.53 28.68
N ILE A 298 -24.03 -10.45 29.45
CA ILE A 298 -22.93 -9.46 29.46
C ILE A 298 -21.65 -9.98 28.78
N PRO A 299 -21.23 -9.39 27.64
CA PRO A 299 -19.97 -9.74 27.00
C PRO A 299 -18.83 -9.49 27.98
N GLY A 300 -18.14 -10.53 28.44
CA GLY A 300 -16.94 -10.35 29.25
C GLY A 300 -16.79 -11.20 30.51
N GLU A 301 -17.70 -12.13 30.80
CA GLU A 301 -17.62 -12.93 32.02
C GLU A 301 -17.52 -14.43 31.68
N GLY A 302 -16.48 -15.09 32.21
CA GLY A 302 -16.37 -16.55 32.17
C GLY A 302 -14.94 -17.06 31.96
N PRO A 303 -14.66 -18.34 32.31
CA PRO A 303 -13.31 -18.90 32.26
C PRO A 303 -12.63 -18.83 30.89
N LEU A 304 -13.41 -18.94 29.80
CA LEU A 304 -12.87 -18.80 28.45
C LEU A 304 -12.56 -17.34 28.09
N HIS A 305 -13.42 -16.40 28.50
CA HIS A 305 -13.14 -14.97 28.31
C HIS A 305 -11.81 -14.58 28.99
N ASP A 306 -11.63 -14.95 30.26
CA ASP A 306 -10.41 -14.68 31.02
C ASP A 306 -9.18 -15.30 30.37
N ARG A 307 -9.31 -16.53 29.84
CA ARG A 307 -8.23 -17.19 29.10
C ARG A 307 -7.89 -16.46 27.80
N LEU A 308 -8.88 -15.96 27.07
CA LEU A 308 -8.65 -15.19 25.84
C LEU A 308 -8.03 -13.82 26.16
N VAL A 309 -8.45 -13.16 27.24
CA VAL A 309 -7.85 -11.91 27.74
C VAL A 309 -6.40 -12.14 28.16
N SER A 310 -6.12 -13.24 28.86
CA SER A 310 -4.75 -13.64 29.21
C SER A 310 -3.91 -13.95 27.98
N ALA A 311 -4.49 -14.64 26.99
CA ALA A 311 -3.80 -14.99 25.76
C ALA A 311 -3.45 -13.76 24.91
N ILE A 312 -4.38 -12.81 24.74
CA ILE A 312 -4.12 -11.58 23.96
C ILE A 312 -3.11 -10.65 24.67
N GLY A 313 -3.12 -10.60 25.99
CA GLY A 313 -2.27 -9.70 26.77
C GLY A 313 -2.54 -8.23 26.43
N ASN A 314 -1.48 -7.49 26.11
CA ASN A 314 -1.56 -6.06 25.78
C ASN A 314 -1.86 -5.77 24.30
N GLU A 315 -2.01 -6.81 23.47
CA GLU A 315 -2.33 -6.63 22.06
C GLU A 315 -3.80 -6.20 21.88
N LEU A 316 -4.09 -5.44 20.83
CA LEU A 316 -5.47 -5.08 20.48
C LEU A 316 -6.19 -6.20 19.74
N VAL A 317 -5.44 -7.05 19.04
CA VAL A 317 -5.95 -8.19 18.29
C VAL A 317 -5.06 -9.40 18.52
N MET A 318 -5.67 -10.59 18.48
CA MET A 318 -4.98 -11.88 18.58
C MET A 318 -5.08 -12.63 17.25
N ASP A 319 -4.01 -13.30 16.84
CA ASP A 319 -4.03 -14.18 15.67
C ASP A 319 -5.01 -15.34 15.84
N TRP A 320 -5.67 -15.74 14.74
CA TRP A 320 -6.65 -16.81 14.74
C TRP A 320 -6.15 -18.14 15.32
N TYR A 321 -4.93 -18.57 15.01
CA TYR A 321 -4.41 -19.84 15.52
C TYR A 321 -4.13 -19.79 17.02
N LYS A 322 -3.70 -18.62 17.51
CA LYS A 322 -3.53 -18.38 18.95
C LYS A 322 -4.89 -18.41 19.67
N ALA A 323 -5.92 -17.84 19.04
CA ALA A 323 -7.29 -17.93 19.54
C ALA A 323 -7.79 -19.39 19.57
N GLN A 324 -7.61 -20.14 18.48
CA GLN A 324 -7.97 -21.57 18.42
C GLN A 324 -7.31 -22.37 19.54
N GLY A 325 -6.01 -22.16 19.80
CA GLY A 325 -5.30 -22.81 20.91
C GLY A 325 -5.84 -22.42 22.29
N ALA A 326 -6.35 -21.19 22.44
CA ALA A 326 -6.98 -20.74 23.68
C ALA A 326 -8.36 -21.37 23.91
N VAL A 327 -9.16 -21.58 22.85
CA VAL A 327 -10.47 -22.22 22.97
C VAL A 327 -10.41 -23.76 22.89
N TYR A 328 -9.27 -24.37 22.51
CA TYR A 328 -9.08 -25.82 22.33
C TYR A 328 -9.73 -26.72 23.42
N SER A 329 -9.67 -26.34 24.70
CA SER A 329 -10.22 -27.16 25.80
C SER A 329 -11.72 -26.96 26.07
N PHE A 330 -12.39 -26.06 25.35
CA PHE A 330 -13.79 -25.66 25.58
C PHE A 330 -14.75 -26.20 24.53
N VAL A 331 -14.26 -26.97 23.57
CA VAL A 331 -15.04 -27.53 22.48
C VAL A 331 -14.50 -28.97 22.21
N ASN A 332 -15.15 -29.80 21.38
CA ASN A 332 -14.81 -31.24 21.21
C ASN A 332 -13.51 -31.53 20.40
N ASP A 333 -13.23 -32.74 19.92
CA ASP A 333 -11.99 -33.00 19.14
C ASP A 333 -12.12 -32.75 17.62
N THR A 334 -13.31 -32.42 17.11
CA THR A 334 -13.59 -32.30 15.66
C THR A 334 -14.19 -30.95 15.30
N TRP A 335 -13.38 -29.91 15.01
CA TRP A 335 -13.93 -28.58 14.71
C TRP A 335 -13.71 -28.11 13.29
N ASN A 336 -14.69 -27.35 12.83
CA ASN A 336 -14.55 -26.43 11.72
C ASN A 336 -14.37 -24.98 12.24
N ALA A 337 -14.06 -24.06 11.34
CA ALA A 337 -13.79 -22.68 11.74
C ALA A 337 -15.04 -21.94 12.26
N GLU A 338 -16.23 -22.33 11.83
CA GLU A 338 -17.51 -21.72 12.22
C GLU A 338 -17.84 -22.00 13.69
N GLU A 339 -17.57 -23.22 14.18
CA GLU A 339 -17.74 -23.57 15.59
C GLU A 339 -16.84 -22.74 16.52
N VAL A 340 -15.61 -22.46 16.09
CA VAL A 340 -14.71 -21.57 16.84
C VAL A 340 -15.23 -20.15 16.86
N GLU A 341 -15.72 -19.63 15.74
CA GLU A 341 -16.31 -18.29 15.67
C GLU A 341 -17.53 -18.15 16.58
N ASP A 342 -18.42 -19.15 16.61
CA ASP A 342 -19.59 -19.19 17.48
C ASP A 342 -19.20 -19.21 18.97
N VAL A 343 -18.20 -20.01 19.35
CA VAL A 343 -17.69 -20.04 20.73
C VAL A 343 -17.05 -18.70 21.13
N LEU A 344 -16.23 -18.11 20.27
CA LEU A 344 -15.64 -16.79 20.51
C LEU A 344 -16.75 -15.74 20.74
N TRP A 345 -17.75 -15.73 19.87
CA TRP A 345 -18.88 -14.80 19.94
C TRP A 345 -19.66 -14.91 21.24
N LYS A 346 -20.05 -16.14 21.62
CA LYS A 346 -20.76 -16.42 22.88
C LYS A 346 -19.99 -15.98 24.12
N ASN A 347 -18.67 -15.74 24.00
CA ASN A 347 -17.79 -15.29 25.08
C ASN A 347 -17.35 -13.82 24.93
N GLY A 348 -18.02 -13.05 24.06
CA GLY A 348 -17.77 -11.61 23.90
C GLY A 348 -16.61 -11.26 22.97
N TRP A 349 -16.21 -12.17 22.07
CA TRP A 349 -15.13 -11.99 21.12
C TRP A 349 -15.63 -12.03 19.67
N ALA A 350 -15.00 -11.23 18.82
CA ALA A 350 -15.33 -11.12 17.41
C ALA A 350 -14.19 -11.63 16.54
N THR A 351 -14.54 -12.30 15.46
CA THR A 351 -13.61 -12.63 14.37
C THR A 351 -13.63 -11.53 13.34
N LEU A 352 -12.45 -10.99 13.05
CA LEU A 352 -12.19 -9.96 12.07
C LEU A 352 -11.39 -10.54 10.90
N HIS A 353 -11.61 -9.99 9.72
CA HIS A 353 -10.97 -10.41 8.47
C HIS A 353 -10.01 -9.33 7.98
N THR A 354 -8.81 -9.74 7.57
CA THR A 354 -7.79 -8.83 7.03
C THR A 354 -6.75 -9.62 6.22
N PHE A 355 -5.57 -9.06 6.00
CA PHE A 355 -4.48 -9.68 5.26
C PHE A 355 -3.21 -9.77 6.11
N ALA A 356 -2.40 -10.79 5.82
CA ALA A 356 -1.09 -10.96 6.44
C ALA A 356 -0.15 -9.85 5.98
N GLY A 357 0.62 -9.35 6.94
CA GLY A 357 1.84 -8.60 6.65
C GLY A 357 2.99 -9.53 6.29
N ALA A 358 4.08 -8.99 5.78
CA ALA A 358 5.31 -9.74 5.54
C ALA A 358 6.20 -9.67 6.79
N LEU A 359 6.67 -10.82 7.27
CA LEU A 359 7.49 -10.93 8.49
C LEU A 359 6.86 -10.26 9.74
N GLY A 360 5.53 -10.27 9.83
CA GLY A 360 4.80 -9.62 10.92
C GLY A 360 4.68 -8.09 10.78
N MET A 361 5.11 -7.52 9.66
CA MET A 361 5.01 -6.08 9.36
C MET A 361 4.01 -5.80 8.26
N ASP A 362 3.22 -4.73 8.42
CA ASP A 362 2.22 -4.30 7.44
C ASP A 362 2.79 -3.30 6.42
N TYR A 363 4.08 -3.35 6.08
CA TYR A 363 4.68 -2.46 5.08
C TYR A 363 4.43 -2.91 3.64
N LEU A 364 4.28 -4.22 3.42
CA LEU A 364 4.00 -4.79 2.11
C LEU A 364 2.61 -4.36 1.59
N LYS A 365 1.62 -4.25 2.49
CA LYS A 365 0.20 -3.94 2.19
C LYS A 365 -0.43 -4.79 1.07
N SER A 366 0.09 -5.99 0.83
CA SER A 366 -0.50 -6.90 -0.15
C SER A 366 -1.84 -7.45 0.37
N VAL A 367 -2.76 -7.74 -0.55
CA VAL A 367 -4.10 -8.27 -0.25
C VAL A 367 -4.26 -9.73 -0.66
N VAL A 368 -3.16 -10.45 -0.81
CA VAL A 368 -3.16 -11.80 -1.40
C VAL A 368 -3.14 -12.95 -0.40
N GLU A 369 -2.86 -12.64 0.87
CA GLU A 369 -2.82 -13.63 1.96
C GLU A 369 -3.87 -13.25 3.01
N PRO A 370 -5.14 -13.62 2.82
CA PRO A 370 -6.19 -13.33 3.78
C PRO A 370 -5.95 -14.08 5.09
N ILE A 371 -6.15 -13.39 6.21
CA ILE A 371 -6.08 -13.96 7.56
C ILE A 371 -7.30 -13.57 8.38
N ARG A 372 -7.43 -14.24 9.53
CA ARG A 372 -8.40 -13.90 10.57
C ARG A 372 -7.66 -13.42 11.80
N GLN A 373 -8.23 -12.44 12.48
CA GLN A 373 -7.79 -11.99 13.79
C GLN A 373 -9.01 -11.94 14.71
N VAL A 374 -8.79 -11.99 16.02
CA VAL A 374 -9.87 -11.94 17.00
C VAL A 374 -9.63 -10.82 18.00
N THR A 375 -10.70 -10.22 18.50
CA THR A 375 -10.64 -9.15 19.51
C THR A 375 -11.92 -9.13 20.35
N PRO A 376 -11.89 -8.63 21.60
CA PRO A 376 -13.12 -8.39 22.35
C PRO A 376 -14.06 -7.43 21.60
N ILE A 377 -15.35 -7.73 21.60
CA ILE A 377 -16.37 -6.88 20.94
C ILE A 377 -16.36 -5.46 21.52
N SER A 378 -16.05 -5.31 22.81
CA SER A 378 -15.92 -4.03 23.49
C SER A 378 -14.80 -3.14 22.94
N ARG A 379 -13.82 -3.71 22.23
CA ARG A 379 -12.71 -2.97 21.60
C ARG A 379 -12.98 -2.62 20.13
N ILE A 380 -14.16 -2.87 19.58
CA ILE A 380 -14.45 -2.61 18.15
C ILE A 380 -15.15 -1.27 17.97
N SER A 381 -14.63 -0.45 17.05
CA SER A 381 -15.34 0.72 16.50
C SER A 381 -15.48 0.60 14.98
N GLY A 382 -16.70 0.79 14.48
CA GLY A 382 -17.00 0.66 13.05
C GLY A 382 -16.97 2.01 12.34
N TRP A 383 -16.36 2.05 11.17
CA TRP A 383 -16.29 3.26 10.32
C TRP A 383 -17.68 3.74 9.92
N LEU A 384 -18.53 2.81 9.49
CA LEU A 384 -19.91 3.12 9.12
C LEU A 384 -20.72 3.59 10.34
N ASP A 385 -20.57 2.93 11.48
CA ASP A 385 -21.27 3.25 12.72
C ASP A 385 -20.94 4.66 13.21
N ASP A 386 -19.66 5.02 13.18
CA ASP A 386 -19.17 6.30 13.70
C ASP A 386 -19.48 7.49 12.76
N TYR A 387 -19.65 7.27 11.45
CA TYR A 387 -19.70 8.39 10.48
C TYR A 387 -20.83 8.37 9.46
N SER A 388 -21.65 7.31 9.38
CA SER A 388 -22.80 7.26 8.46
C SER A 388 -23.86 8.33 8.72
N HIS A 389 -23.93 8.83 9.95
CA HIS A 389 -24.87 9.87 10.37
C HIS A 389 -24.39 11.29 10.05
N VAL A 390 -23.13 11.46 9.64
CA VAL A 390 -22.59 12.78 9.29
C VAL A 390 -23.20 13.22 7.97
N THR A 391 -23.96 14.32 8.00
CA THR A 391 -24.66 14.89 6.84
C THR A 391 -23.93 16.07 6.19
N ASP A 392 -22.78 16.47 6.75
CA ASP A 392 -21.98 17.56 6.20
C ASP A 392 -21.56 17.29 4.75
N ASP A 393 -21.51 18.36 3.95
CA ASP A 393 -21.17 18.27 2.53
C ASP A 393 -19.79 17.65 2.32
N ILE A 394 -18.84 17.92 3.22
CA ILE A 394 -17.48 17.37 3.16
C ILE A 394 -17.14 16.71 4.49
N LEU A 395 -16.77 15.42 4.43
CA LEU A 395 -16.11 14.72 5.53
C LEU A 395 -14.61 14.65 5.23
N VAL A 396 -13.78 15.15 6.15
CA VAL A 396 -12.32 15.20 5.98
C VAL A 396 -11.64 14.35 7.04
N ILE A 397 -10.78 13.42 6.61
CA ILE A 397 -9.89 12.69 7.52
C ILE A 397 -8.62 13.50 7.74
N GLU A 398 -8.39 13.90 8.99
CA GLU A 398 -7.25 14.71 9.36
C GLU A 398 -5.97 13.88 9.52
N GLY A 399 -4.91 14.37 8.89
CA GLY A 399 -3.56 13.88 9.08
C GLY A 399 -3.23 12.56 8.38
N GLU A 400 -2.04 12.05 8.70
CA GLU A 400 -1.57 10.79 8.17
C GLU A 400 -2.08 9.60 8.98
N ILE A 401 -2.68 8.63 8.28
CA ILE A 401 -3.23 7.39 8.85
C ILE A 401 -2.75 6.12 8.11
N HIS A 402 -1.76 6.15 7.22
CA HIS A 402 -1.35 4.95 6.47
C HIS A 402 -0.46 3.98 7.29
N LEU A 403 0.39 4.52 8.16
CA LEU A 403 1.41 3.75 8.86
C LEU A 403 0.77 2.85 9.93
N ASN A 404 1.33 1.66 10.15
CA ASN A 404 0.89 0.70 11.18
C ASN A 404 -0.58 0.22 11.09
N ARG A 405 -1.24 0.42 9.94
CA ARG A 405 -2.59 -0.08 9.70
C ARG A 405 -2.62 -1.26 8.73
N LYS A 406 -3.69 -2.04 8.80
CA LYS A 406 -3.94 -3.11 7.83
C LYS A 406 -4.30 -2.53 6.44
N PRO A 407 -4.16 -3.31 5.36
CA PRO A 407 -4.67 -2.90 4.05
C PRO A 407 -6.14 -2.45 4.16
N GLY A 408 -6.45 -1.30 3.55
CA GLY A 408 -7.75 -0.64 3.66
C GLY A 408 -7.89 0.33 4.84
N GLY A 409 -6.85 0.47 5.67
CA GLY A 409 -6.84 1.39 6.81
C GLY A 409 -7.71 0.92 7.99
N MET A 410 -8.26 -0.30 7.91
CA MET A 410 -9.16 -0.91 8.89
C MET A 410 -9.15 -2.45 8.73
N ARG A 411 -9.89 -3.15 9.59
CA ARG A 411 -10.23 -4.56 9.41
C ARG A 411 -11.65 -4.70 8.87
N PHE A 412 -12.01 -5.88 8.39
CA PHE A 412 -13.34 -6.17 7.86
C PHE A 412 -14.11 -7.07 8.79
N SER A 413 -15.36 -6.73 9.04
CA SER A 413 -16.28 -7.44 9.93
C SER A 413 -16.88 -8.67 9.25
N THR A 414 -16.81 -8.73 7.91
CA THR A 414 -17.28 -9.85 7.10
C THR A 414 -16.24 -10.28 6.05
N LEU A 415 -16.31 -11.54 5.62
CA LEU A 415 -15.52 -12.04 4.49
C LEU A 415 -15.83 -11.26 3.20
N LYS A 416 -17.12 -10.98 2.97
CA LYS A 416 -17.56 -10.22 1.80
C LYS A 416 -16.94 -8.82 1.77
N GLY A 417 -16.92 -8.09 2.88
CA GLY A 417 -16.30 -6.76 2.97
C GLY A 417 -14.80 -6.78 2.65
N ARG A 418 -14.07 -7.77 3.20
CA ARG A 418 -12.66 -8.00 2.86
C ARG A 418 -12.47 -8.26 1.36
N ASP A 419 -13.32 -9.11 0.79
CA ASP A 419 -13.23 -9.53 -0.61
C ASP A 419 -13.62 -8.40 -1.58
N ASP A 420 -14.59 -7.58 -1.21
CA ASP A 420 -14.95 -6.35 -1.93
C ASP A 420 -13.77 -5.38 -1.95
N PHE A 421 -13.08 -5.19 -0.82
CA PHE A 421 -11.87 -4.38 -0.76
C PHE A 421 -10.73 -4.97 -1.59
N ALA A 422 -10.47 -6.28 -1.48
CA ALA A 422 -9.44 -6.94 -2.28
C ALA A 422 -9.69 -6.72 -3.78
N ARG A 423 -10.93 -6.88 -4.24
CA ARG A 423 -11.29 -6.57 -5.64
C ARG A 423 -11.00 -5.12 -6.01
N GLY A 424 -11.32 -4.17 -5.15
CA GLY A 424 -11.02 -2.76 -5.40
C GLY A 424 -9.53 -2.47 -5.51
N ALA A 425 -8.73 -3.01 -4.58
CA ALA A 425 -7.29 -2.80 -4.55
C ALA A 425 -6.56 -3.39 -5.77
N VAL A 426 -7.02 -4.55 -6.28
CA VAL A 426 -6.31 -5.26 -7.36
C VAL A 426 -6.93 -5.04 -8.75
N TRP A 427 -8.25 -4.86 -8.86
CA TRP A 427 -8.96 -4.66 -10.13
C TRP A 427 -9.49 -3.24 -10.34
N GLY A 428 -9.62 -2.45 -9.27
CA GLY A 428 -10.11 -1.07 -9.32
C GLY A 428 -8.97 -0.08 -9.55
N LEU A 429 -7.95 -0.12 -8.69
CA LEU A 429 -6.79 0.76 -8.74
C LEU A 429 -5.68 0.15 -9.62
N ARG A 430 -5.76 0.43 -10.92
CA ARG A 430 -4.79 -0.05 -11.92
C ARG A 430 -3.95 1.11 -12.47
N PRO A 431 -2.69 0.85 -12.87
CA PRO A 431 -1.88 1.84 -13.57
C PRO A 431 -2.50 2.20 -14.92
N THR A 432 -1.99 3.21 -15.60
CA THR A 432 -2.50 3.59 -16.94
C THR A 432 -2.31 2.48 -17.98
N GLN A 433 -3.05 2.56 -19.10
CA GLN A 433 -2.88 1.60 -20.19
C GLN A 433 -1.45 1.65 -20.78
N ARG A 434 -0.85 2.84 -20.89
CA ARG A 434 0.54 3.02 -21.36
C ARG A 434 1.54 2.23 -20.52
N VAL A 435 1.38 2.22 -19.20
CA VAL A 435 2.21 1.40 -18.28
C VAL A 435 2.05 -0.09 -18.58
N ARG A 436 0.80 -0.57 -18.75
CA ARG A 436 0.53 -1.99 -19.02
C ARG A 436 1.10 -2.43 -20.37
N ASP A 437 0.96 -1.61 -21.40
CA ASP A 437 1.43 -1.89 -22.75
C ASP A 437 2.95 -1.93 -22.81
N LEU A 438 3.62 -0.95 -22.20
CA LEU A 438 5.07 -0.95 -22.11
C LEU A 438 5.59 -2.16 -21.32
N ALA A 439 4.94 -2.50 -20.20
CA ALA A 439 5.32 -3.69 -19.43
C ALA A 439 5.13 -4.99 -20.21
N ALA A 440 4.15 -5.07 -21.12
CA ALA A 440 3.99 -6.21 -22.01
C ALA A 440 5.15 -6.31 -23.02
N LYS A 441 5.52 -5.19 -23.68
CA LYS A 441 6.67 -5.14 -24.59
C LYS A 441 7.97 -5.53 -23.88
N VAL A 442 8.18 -5.05 -22.66
CA VAL A 442 9.36 -5.40 -21.85
C VAL A 442 9.37 -6.89 -21.47
N HIS A 443 8.21 -7.46 -21.13
CA HIS A 443 8.08 -8.90 -20.87
C HIS A 443 8.47 -9.73 -22.10
N ASP A 444 8.01 -9.36 -23.29
CA ASP A 444 8.33 -10.07 -24.54
C ASP A 444 9.83 -10.01 -24.83
N ARG A 445 10.45 -8.83 -24.68
CA ARG A 445 11.91 -8.69 -24.86
C ARG A 445 12.70 -9.47 -23.81
N MET A 446 12.25 -9.52 -22.56
CA MET A 446 12.89 -10.35 -21.54
C MET A 446 12.79 -11.84 -21.87
N LYS A 447 11.64 -12.27 -22.42
CA LYS A 447 11.45 -13.64 -22.90
C LYS A 447 12.37 -13.96 -24.08
N ASP A 448 12.60 -13.02 -24.99
CA ASP A 448 13.57 -13.17 -26.08
C ASP A 448 15.01 -13.34 -25.55
N LYS A 449 15.39 -12.60 -24.50
CA LYS A 449 16.71 -12.72 -23.86
C LYS A 449 16.97 -14.11 -23.26
N VAL A 450 15.92 -14.84 -22.89
CA VAL A 450 16.00 -16.23 -22.40
C VAL A 450 15.57 -17.26 -23.45
N GLY A 451 15.58 -16.89 -24.74
CA GLY A 451 15.27 -17.81 -25.83
C GLY A 451 13.88 -18.43 -25.75
N GLY A 452 12.88 -17.68 -25.30
CA GLY A 452 11.50 -18.14 -25.22
C GLY A 452 11.10 -18.86 -23.92
N ARG A 453 12.06 -19.12 -23.01
CA ARG A 453 11.82 -19.81 -21.74
C ARG A 453 11.10 -18.94 -20.70
N MET A 454 10.71 -19.58 -19.61
CA MET A 454 10.38 -18.86 -18.39
C MET A 454 11.59 -18.02 -17.93
N TRP A 455 11.32 -16.86 -17.33
CA TRP A 455 12.34 -16.00 -16.72
C TRP A 455 11.96 -15.61 -15.28
N VAL A 456 12.98 -15.29 -14.49
CA VAL A 456 12.85 -14.95 -13.07
C VAL A 456 13.21 -13.47 -12.85
N ALA A 457 12.69 -12.88 -11.78
CA ALA A 457 12.89 -11.48 -11.47
C ALA A 457 13.14 -11.21 -9.99
N GLY A 458 14.03 -10.26 -9.72
CA GLY A 458 14.28 -9.72 -8.38
C GLY A 458 13.90 -8.25 -8.25
N HIS A 459 13.62 -7.80 -7.04
CA HIS A 459 13.60 -6.38 -6.69
C HIS A 459 14.62 -6.09 -5.60
N MET A 460 15.57 -5.19 -5.89
CA MET A 460 16.61 -4.75 -4.98
C MET A 460 16.34 -3.32 -4.52
N ARG A 461 15.86 -3.18 -3.28
CA ARG A 461 15.64 -1.87 -2.64
C ARG A 461 16.91 -1.40 -1.93
N ARG A 462 17.54 -0.37 -2.47
CA ARG A 462 18.69 0.37 -1.92
C ARG A 462 18.26 1.83 -1.76
N GLY A 463 18.76 2.77 -2.56
CA GLY A 463 18.38 4.18 -2.46
C GLY A 463 18.42 4.70 -1.01
N ASP A 464 17.31 5.28 -0.57
CA ASP A 464 17.10 5.75 0.81
C ASP A 464 17.27 4.65 1.89
N PHE A 465 17.04 3.37 1.56
CA PHE A 465 17.21 2.27 2.51
C PHE A 465 18.66 2.09 2.94
N VAL A 466 19.64 2.49 2.11
CA VAL A 466 21.05 2.44 2.52
C VAL A 466 21.31 3.49 3.59
N THR A 467 20.80 4.70 3.40
CA THR A 467 20.99 5.80 4.35
C THR A 467 20.25 5.60 5.66
N THR A 468 19.10 4.93 5.64
CA THR A 468 18.30 4.63 6.85
C THR A 468 18.68 3.31 7.53
N GLY A 469 19.62 2.55 6.96
CA GLY A 469 20.02 1.24 7.49
C GLY A 469 18.95 0.15 7.32
N TRP A 470 18.02 0.32 6.37
CA TRP A 470 16.96 -0.63 6.05
C TRP A 470 17.31 -1.57 4.88
N ALA A 471 18.45 -1.34 4.22
CA ALA A 471 18.92 -2.23 3.18
C ALA A 471 19.21 -3.62 3.77
N MET A 472 18.77 -4.67 3.08
CA MET A 472 18.92 -6.05 3.57
C MET A 472 20.37 -6.47 3.78
N GLU A 473 21.27 -5.93 2.96
CA GLU A 473 22.70 -6.14 3.07
C GLU A 473 23.40 -4.78 2.88
N SER A 474 24.54 -4.59 3.56
CA SER A 474 25.27 -3.32 3.54
C SER A 474 25.90 -3.01 2.18
N THR A 475 26.44 -4.02 1.49
CA THR A 475 27.10 -3.86 0.19
C THR A 475 26.21 -4.29 -0.98
N ILE A 476 26.53 -3.80 -2.18
CA ILE A 476 25.78 -4.13 -3.41
C ILE A 476 25.97 -5.60 -3.75
N GLU A 477 27.21 -6.08 -3.65
CA GLU A 477 27.60 -7.45 -3.93
C GLU A 477 26.86 -8.42 -3.02
N ALA A 478 26.82 -8.17 -1.72
CA ALA A 478 26.12 -9.05 -0.77
C ALA A 478 24.61 -9.10 -1.05
N HIS A 479 23.97 -7.94 -1.28
CA HIS A 479 22.54 -7.88 -1.60
C HIS A 479 22.25 -8.61 -2.92
N PHE A 480 23.08 -8.39 -3.93
CA PHE A 480 22.95 -9.03 -5.23
C PHE A 480 23.14 -10.56 -5.16
N GLN A 481 24.13 -11.04 -4.39
CA GLN A 481 24.33 -12.48 -4.19
C GLN A 481 23.16 -13.13 -3.43
N ARG A 482 22.58 -12.43 -2.45
CA ARG A 482 21.35 -12.85 -1.80
C ARG A 482 20.23 -13.04 -2.84
N ILE A 483 19.99 -12.04 -3.68
CA ILE A 483 18.98 -12.11 -4.75
C ILE A 483 19.26 -13.30 -5.67
N LYS A 484 20.49 -13.45 -6.18
CA LYS A 484 20.84 -14.59 -7.07
C LYS A 484 20.59 -15.95 -6.41
N SER A 485 20.93 -16.10 -5.13
CA SER A 485 20.67 -17.32 -4.37
C SER A 485 19.16 -17.63 -4.30
N ARG A 486 18.34 -16.62 -3.99
CA ARG A 486 16.87 -16.76 -3.93
C ARG A 486 16.25 -17.05 -5.29
N LEU A 487 16.76 -16.44 -6.36
CA LEU A 487 16.33 -16.71 -7.73
C LEU A 487 16.74 -18.12 -8.18
N GLY A 488 17.91 -18.62 -7.78
CA GLY A 488 18.32 -20.00 -8.02
C GLY A 488 17.35 -21.02 -7.42
N ALA A 489 16.94 -20.81 -6.16
CA ALA A 489 15.87 -21.61 -5.56
C ALA A 489 14.53 -21.48 -6.31
N GLY A 490 14.24 -20.28 -6.84
CA GLY A 490 13.06 -20.04 -7.66
C GLY A 490 13.04 -20.80 -8.98
N ARG A 491 14.19 -20.99 -9.64
CA ARG A 491 14.30 -21.83 -10.85
C ARG A 491 13.90 -23.28 -10.55
N LEU A 492 14.35 -23.82 -9.41
CA LEU A 492 13.97 -25.16 -8.95
C LEU A 492 12.47 -25.27 -8.64
N ALA A 493 11.89 -24.22 -8.06
CA ALA A 493 10.45 -24.14 -7.81
C ALA A 493 9.66 -24.15 -9.12
N LEU A 494 10.08 -23.38 -10.13
CA LEU A 494 9.45 -23.38 -11.46
C LEU A 494 9.57 -24.73 -12.16
N ALA A 495 10.74 -25.38 -12.11
CA ALA A 495 10.92 -26.72 -12.68
C ALA A 495 9.99 -27.75 -12.02
N THR A 496 9.79 -27.64 -10.70
CA THR A 496 8.85 -28.47 -9.95
C THR A 496 7.40 -28.20 -10.37
N LEU A 497 6.98 -26.94 -10.42
CA LEU A 497 5.63 -26.56 -10.88
C LEU A 497 5.36 -27.03 -12.30
N HIS A 498 6.35 -26.87 -13.20
CA HIS A 498 6.27 -27.29 -14.59
C HIS A 498 6.08 -28.80 -14.74
N ARG A 499 6.82 -29.60 -13.95
CA ARG A 499 6.68 -31.06 -13.92
C ARG A 499 5.34 -31.50 -13.34
N ASP A 500 4.94 -30.90 -12.22
CA ASP A 500 3.78 -31.35 -11.46
C ASP A 500 2.46 -30.89 -12.10
N ARG A 501 2.48 -29.88 -13.00
CA ARG A 501 1.33 -29.36 -13.76
C ARG A 501 0.13 -28.97 -12.89
N ASN A 502 0.37 -28.70 -11.61
CA ASN A 502 -0.65 -28.37 -10.64
C ASN A 502 -0.47 -26.92 -10.21
N LEU A 503 -1.08 -26.00 -10.94
CA LEU A 503 -1.11 -24.58 -10.59
C LEU A 503 -2.25 -24.29 -9.63
N ARG A 504 -2.05 -23.34 -8.73
CA ARG A 504 -3.11 -22.76 -7.89
C ARG A 504 -3.05 -21.25 -7.92
N THR A 505 -4.13 -20.60 -7.54
CA THR A 505 -4.19 -19.14 -7.42
C THR A 505 -3.80 -18.68 -6.02
N TYR A 506 -3.55 -17.39 -5.87
CA TYR A 506 -3.65 -16.73 -4.58
C TYR A 506 -5.12 -16.73 -4.10
N ASP A 507 -5.32 -16.53 -2.80
CA ASP A 507 -6.65 -16.44 -2.19
C ASP A 507 -7.23 -15.02 -2.38
N VAL A 508 -7.36 -14.62 -3.64
CA VAL A 508 -7.95 -13.34 -4.06
C VAL A 508 -9.22 -13.62 -4.86
N PRO A 509 -10.33 -12.90 -4.63
CA PRO A 509 -11.58 -13.12 -5.34
C PRO A 509 -11.44 -13.00 -6.86
N ASP A 510 -12.18 -13.86 -7.57
CA ASP A 510 -12.35 -13.84 -9.03
C ASP A 510 -11.06 -14.11 -9.84
N VAL A 511 -9.97 -14.50 -9.18
CA VAL A 511 -8.74 -14.89 -9.84
C VAL A 511 -8.87 -16.31 -10.40
N VAL A 512 -8.48 -16.46 -11.66
CA VAL A 512 -8.33 -17.75 -12.34
C VAL A 512 -6.86 -18.03 -12.58
N VAL A 513 -6.49 -19.32 -12.67
CA VAL A 513 -5.13 -19.73 -12.98
C VAL A 513 -4.72 -19.26 -14.38
N ASP A 514 -3.52 -18.67 -14.52
CA ASP A 514 -2.89 -18.44 -15.83
C ASP A 514 -2.15 -19.70 -16.29
N GLU A 515 -2.83 -20.52 -17.10
CA GLU A 515 -2.26 -21.75 -17.66
C GLU A 515 -1.07 -21.48 -18.60
N ASN A 516 -0.95 -20.25 -19.12
CA ASN A 516 0.21 -19.88 -19.96
C ASN A 516 1.53 -19.94 -19.20
N GLN A 517 1.48 -19.96 -17.85
CA GLN A 517 2.66 -20.17 -17.00
C GLN A 517 3.39 -21.48 -17.30
N LEU A 518 2.71 -22.48 -17.84
CA LEU A 518 3.26 -23.81 -18.10
C LEU A 518 3.55 -24.09 -19.59
N LEU A 519 3.36 -23.09 -20.46
CA LEU A 519 3.62 -23.23 -21.90
C LEU A 519 5.10 -23.18 -22.26
N TYR A 520 5.94 -22.64 -21.36
CA TYR A 520 7.35 -22.37 -21.62
C TYR A 520 8.23 -23.30 -20.81
N ASP A 521 9.39 -23.67 -21.35
CA ASP A 521 10.34 -24.47 -20.60
C ASP A 521 10.87 -23.69 -19.37
N PRO A 522 11.16 -24.40 -18.26
CA PRO A 522 11.76 -23.78 -17.09
C PRO A 522 13.08 -23.04 -17.40
N PRO A 523 13.47 -22.05 -16.59
CA PRO A 523 14.69 -21.29 -16.82
C PRO A 523 15.95 -22.16 -16.63
N LEU A 524 17.00 -21.93 -17.43
CA LEU A 524 18.33 -22.52 -17.21
C LEU A 524 19.08 -21.81 -16.09
N ASP A 525 20.10 -22.45 -15.50
CA ASP A 525 20.86 -21.90 -14.37
C ASP A 525 21.58 -20.59 -14.73
N ASN A 526 22.07 -20.48 -15.96
CA ASN A 526 22.82 -19.35 -16.48
C ASN A 526 21.96 -18.34 -17.26
N ASP A 527 20.64 -18.53 -17.34
CA ASP A 527 19.77 -17.57 -18.00
C ASP A 527 19.82 -16.20 -17.29
N PRO A 528 19.86 -15.08 -18.05
CA PRO A 528 19.76 -13.77 -17.45
C PRO A 528 18.43 -13.60 -16.69
N PHE A 529 18.40 -12.69 -15.74
CA PHE A 529 17.20 -12.38 -14.96
C PHE A 529 16.95 -10.88 -14.92
N PHE A 530 15.68 -10.49 -14.80
CA PHE A 530 15.34 -9.08 -14.68
C PHE A 530 15.55 -8.60 -13.23
N LEU A 531 16.14 -7.42 -13.05
CA LEU A 531 16.29 -6.80 -11.74
C LEU A 531 15.74 -5.38 -11.74
N ALA A 532 14.71 -5.13 -10.94
CA ALA A 532 14.23 -3.78 -10.65
C ALA A 532 15.00 -3.22 -9.44
N THR A 533 15.54 -2.00 -9.56
CA THR A 533 16.31 -1.38 -8.47
C THR A 533 16.36 0.14 -8.54
N ASP A 534 16.39 0.76 -7.36
CA ASP A 534 16.66 2.18 -7.15
C ASP A 534 18.15 2.48 -6.89
N GLU A 535 19.05 1.52 -7.13
CA GLU A 535 20.50 1.77 -7.18
C GLU A 535 20.85 2.73 -8.32
N ARG A 536 21.80 3.64 -8.09
CA ARG A 536 22.16 4.70 -9.05
C ARG A 536 23.68 4.89 -9.20
N SER A 537 24.50 4.23 -8.38
CA SER A 537 25.96 4.26 -8.54
C SER A 537 26.38 3.60 -9.85
N PRO A 538 27.21 4.26 -10.68
CA PRO A 538 27.70 3.66 -11.92
C PRO A 538 28.40 2.32 -11.71
N GLU A 539 29.20 2.21 -10.64
CA GLU A 539 29.93 0.99 -10.28
C GLU A 539 28.96 -0.13 -9.88
N GLY A 540 27.93 0.19 -9.10
CA GLY A 540 26.90 -0.75 -8.69
C GLY A 540 26.10 -1.28 -9.87
N LEU A 541 25.63 -0.37 -10.74
CA LEU A 541 24.88 -0.72 -11.95
C LEU A 541 25.74 -1.57 -12.91
N LYS A 542 27.02 -1.22 -13.07
CA LYS A 542 27.97 -2.02 -13.85
C LYS A 542 28.14 -3.43 -13.28
N TYR A 543 28.39 -3.55 -11.98
CA TYR A 543 28.52 -4.84 -11.31
C TYR A 543 27.28 -5.73 -11.52
N ILE A 544 26.08 -5.16 -11.36
CA ILE A 544 24.81 -5.86 -11.56
C ILE A 544 24.70 -6.43 -12.99
N LYS A 545 24.97 -5.60 -14.00
CA LYS A 545 24.91 -5.99 -15.42
C LYS A 545 25.94 -7.08 -15.76
N GLU A 546 27.19 -6.89 -15.33
CA GLU A 546 28.28 -7.86 -15.57
C GLU A 546 28.02 -9.23 -14.91
N ASN A 547 27.13 -9.31 -13.93
CA ASN A 547 26.82 -10.54 -13.20
C ASN A 547 25.47 -11.19 -13.58
N GLY A 548 24.92 -10.81 -14.74
CA GLY A 548 23.82 -11.52 -15.41
C GLY A 548 22.41 -10.97 -15.14
N ALA A 549 22.30 -9.81 -14.49
CA ALA A 549 21.02 -9.11 -14.38
C ALA A 549 20.81 -8.21 -15.60
N ILE A 550 19.55 -8.12 -16.04
CA ILE A 550 19.07 -7.20 -17.07
C ILE A 550 18.26 -6.13 -16.37
N LEU A 551 18.64 -4.87 -16.60
CA LEU A 551 17.94 -3.71 -16.06
C LEU A 551 16.91 -3.16 -17.05
N ILE A 552 16.00 -2.32 -16.54
CA ILE A 552 14.90 -1.77 -17.32
C ILE A 552 15.39 -0.87 -18.48
N ASP A 553 16.51 -0.19 -18.31
CA ASP A 553 17.13 0.67 -19.34
C ASP A 553 17.63 -0.11 -20.56
N GLU A 554 17.96 -1.40 -20.40
CA GLU A 554 18.36 -2.30 -21.49
C GLU A 554 17.16 -2.86 -22.26
N LEU A 555 15.96 -2.77 -21.71
CA LEU A 555 14.74 -3.33 -22.30
C LEU A 555 13.80 -2.26 -22.87
N ILE A 556 13.88 -1.01 -22.42
CA ILE A 556 13.10 0.11 -22.95
C ILE A 556 13.86 0.77 -24.11
N THR A 557 13.26 0.75 -25.30
CA THR A 557 13.80 1.36 -26.52
C THR A 557 13.50 2.86 -26.60
N THR A 558 14.15 3.55 -27.54
CA THR A 558 13.86 4.97 -27.83
C THR A 558 12.42 5.16 -28.30
N GLU A 559 11.91 4.22 -29.10
CA GLU A 559 10.55 4.21 -29.63
C GLU A 559 9.52 4.10 -28.50
N ASP A 560 9.77 3.21 -27.52
CA ASP A 560 8.91 3.09 -26.35
C ASP A 560 8.86 4.38 -25.54
N ARG A 561 10.00 5.06 -25.36
CA ARG A 561 10.05 6.33 -24.61
C ARG A 561 9.26 7.42 -25.32
N ARG A 562 9.35 7.48 -26.66
CA ARG A 562 8.56 8.42 -27.48
C ARG A 562 7.07 8.12 -27.39
N GLU A 563 6.68 6.85 -27.47
CA GLU A 563 5.28 6.41 -27.41
C GLU A 563 4.66 6.62 -26.02
N PHE A 564 5.41 6.30 -24.96
CA PHE A 564 4.95 6.51 -23.59
C PHE A 564 4.82 8.00 -23.26
N GLY A 565 5.77 8.79 -23.76
CA GLY A 565 5.89 10.22 -23.49
C GLY A 565 6.78 10.52 -22.28
N TRP A 566 6.79 11.79 -21.88
CA TRP A 566 7.74 12.33 -20.92
C TRP A 566 7.69 11.66 -19.53
N GLY A 567 6.52 11.18 -19.11
CA GLY A 567 6.32 10.63 -17.76
C GLY A 567 7.29 9.49 -17.40
N ILE A 568 7.74 8.69 -18.38
CA ILE A 568 8.64 7.54 -18.13
C ILE A 568 10.02 7.93 -17.59
N MET A 569 10.42 9.20 -17.72
CA MET A 569 11.68 9.71 -17.15
C MET A 569 11.65 9.77 -15.63
N LEU A 570 10.46 9.84 -15.04
CA LEU A 570 10.28 10.01 -13.60
C LEU A 570 10.28 8.66 -12.92
N THR A 571 11.06 8.52 -11.86
CA THR A 571 11.33 7.20 -11.27
C THR A 571 10.10 6.54 -10.66
N ASP A 572 9.20 7.31 -10.07
CA ASP A 572 7.94 6.77 -9.53
C ASP A 572 6.98 6.29 -10.65
N VAL A 573 7.02 6.89 -11.85
CA VAL A 573 6.28 6.41 -13.03
C VAL A 573 6.98 5.19 -13.64
N LEU A 574 8.30 5.20 -13.75
CA LEU A 574 9.09 4.04 -14.20
C LEU A 574 8.88 2.85 -13.27
N ALA A 575 8.81 3.07 -11.95
CA ALA A 575 8.54 2.03 -10.96
C ALA A 575 7.17 1.36 -11.14
N LEU A 576 6.17 2.04 -11.71
CA LEU A 576 4.90 1.42 -12.10
C LEU A 576 5.08 0.42 -13.25
N VAL A 577 5.94 0.76 -14.22
CA VAL A 577 6.31 -0.13 -15.32
C VAL A 577 7.10 -1.32 -14.77
N GLU A 578 8.12 -1.08 -13.94
CA GLU A 578 8.90 -2.14 -13.32
C GLU A 578 8.03 -3.09 -12.48
N GLN A 579 7.11 -2.58 -11.65
CA GLN A 579 6.16 -3.44 -10.92
C GLN A 579 5.31 -4.30 -11.85
N SER A 580 4.84 -3.71 -12.95
CA SER A 580 4.05 -4.43 -13.95
C SER A 580 4.89 -5.48 -14.70
N VAL A 581 6.19 -5.24 -14.89
CA VAL A 581 7.14 -6.20 -15.47
C VAL A 581 7.46 -7.32 -14.47
N LEU A 582 7.79 -6.99 -13.22
CA LEU A 582 8.00 -7.94 -12.13
C LEU A 582 6.81 -8.89 -11.98
N ALA A 583 5.60 -8.36 -12.12
CA ALA A 583 4.38 -9.16 -12.05
C ALA A 583 4.20 -10.16 -13.20
N ARG A 584 4.90 -9.96 -14.32
CA ARG A 584 4.89 -10.85 -15.50
C ARG A 584 6.01 -11.88 -15.51
N SER A 585 6.95 -11.80 -14.56
CA SER A 585 7.98 -12.84 -14.38
C SER A 585 7.34 -14.15 -13.95
N TYR A 586 8.00 -15.28 -14.19
CA TYR A 586 7.49 -16.58 -13.78
C TYR A 586 7.80 -16.83 -12.31
N TYR A 587 8.98 -16.42 -11.84
CA TYR A 587 9.31 -16.39 -10.41
C TYR A 587 9.73 -14.99 -9.97
N PHE A 588 9.27 -14.56 -8.81
CA PHE A 588 9.56 -13.23 -8.25
C PHE A 588 10.17 -13.30 -6.84
N TYR A 589 11.20 -12.51 -6.60
CA TYR A 589 11.82 -12.34 -5.29
C TYR A 589 11.91 -10.85 -4.89
N ALA A 590 11.55 -10.52 -3.65
CA ALA A 590 11.72 -9.18 -3.11
C ALA A 590 11.74 -9.12 -1.58
N HIS A 591 12.08 -7.95 -1.07
CA HIS A 591 12.16 -7.64 0.36
C HIS A 591 10.80 -7.23 0.98
N ALA A 592 10.50 -7.73 2.17
CA ALA A 592 9.26 -7.55 2.94
C ALA A 592 8.94 -6.10 3.30
N MET A 593 9.94 -5.23 3.48
CA MET A 593 9.70 -3.82 3.82
C MET A 593 9.46 -2.93 2.59
N SER A 594 9.52 -3.49 1.38
CA SER A 594 9.31 -2.70 0.17
C SER A 594 7.85 -2.70 -0.27
N SER A 595 7.22 -1.53 -0.26
CA SER A 595 5.88 -1.35 -0.81
C SER A 595 5.79 -1.64 -2.33
N VAL A 596 6.90 -1.53 -3.07
CA VAL A 596 7.02 -1.94 -4.48
C VAL A 596 6.73 -3.43 -4.63
N ALA A 597 7.25 -4.24 -3.71
CA ALA A 597 7.04 -5.68 -3.72
C ALA A 597 5.56 -6.04 -3.53
N GLY A 598 4.85 -5.30 -2.68
CA GLY A 598 3.42 -5.52 -2.44
C GLY A 598 2.58 -5.23 -3.67
N GLY A 599 2.88 -4.13 -4.37
CA GLY A 599 2.25 -3.81 -5.65
C GLY A 599 2.48 -4.89 -6.70
N ALA A 600 3.72 -5.40 -6.83
CA ALA A 600 4.05 -6.50 -7.74
C ALA A 600 3.29 -7.79 -7.37
N ILE A 601 3.25 -8.18 -6.09
CA ILE A 601 2.53 -9.38 -5.63
C ILE A 601 1.02 -9.27 -5.91
N ASN A 602 0.40 -8.12 -5.67
CA ASN A 602 -1.02 -7.91 -5.99
C ASN A 602 -1.29 -8.10 -7.50
N LEU A 603 -0.41 -7.57 -8.36
CA LEU A 603 -0.51 -7.73 -9.82
C LEU A 603 -0.26 -9.18 -10.26
N ARG A 604 0.66 -9.90 -9.61
CA ARG A 604 0.88 -11.35 -9.84
C ARG A 604 -0.36 -12.16 -9.52
N ALA A 605 -0.99 -11.87 -8.39
CA ALA A 605 -2.21 -12.55 -7.97
C ALA A 605 -3.33 -12.34 -9.00
N VAL A 606 -3.59 -11.11 -9.43
CA VAL A 606 -4.56 -10.80 -10.49
C VAL A 606 -4.29 -11.51 -11.80
N ARG A 607 -3.01 -11.67 -12.15
CA ARG A 607 -2.63 -12.42 -13.35
C ARG A 607 -2.94 -13.92 -13.23
N GLY A 608 -3.19 -14.46 -12.03
CA GLY A 608 -3.35 -15.90 -11.84
C GLY A 608 -2.03 -16.63 -11.63
N ALA A 609 -0.98 -15.93 -11.20
CA ALA A 609 0.31 -16.53 -10.92
C ALA A 609 0.25 -17.48 -9.71
N ASP A 610 1.05 -18.55 -9.72
CA ASP A 610 1.11 -19.46 -8.58
C ASP A 610 1.79 -18.81 -7.36
N PRO A 611 1.18 -18.87 -6.15
CA PRO A 611 1.79 -18.33 -4.93
C PRO A 611 3.16 -18.92 -4.59
N ARG A 612 3.45 -20.16 -5.01
CA ARG A 612 4.76 -20.81 -4.80
C ARG A 612 5.85 -20.24 -5.71
N ALA A 613 5.47 -19.46 -6.72
CA ALA A 613 6.39 -18.80 -7.62
C ALA A 613 6.73 -17.36 -7.17
N ALA A 614 6.59 -17.07 -5.88
CA ALA A 614 7.05 -15.81 -5.31
C ALA A 614 7.65 -16.02 -3.92
N LEU A 615 8.64 -15.21 -3.57
CA LEU A 615 9.22 -15.15 -2.24
C LEU A 615 9.38 -13.70 -1.80
N ILE A 616 8.78 -13.37 -0.65
CA ILE A 616 8.97 -12.11 0.06
C ILE A 616 9.71 -12.42 1.36
N ASP A 617 10.85 -11.77 1.59
CA ASP A 617 11.77 -12.11 2.69
C ASP A 617 12.34 -10.94 3.48
#